data_AF-A0A3D5GH22-F1
#
_entry.id   AF-A0A3D5GH22-F1
#
_cell.length_a   1.000
_cell.length_b   1.000
_cell.length_c   1.000
_cell.angle_alpha   90.00
_cell.angle_beta   90.00
_cell.angle_gamma   90.00
#
_symmetry.space_group_name_H-M   'P 1'
#
loop_
_entity.id
_entity.type
_entity.pdbx_description
1 polymer ?
#
loop_
_entity_poly.entity_id
_entity_poly.type
_entity_poly.pdbx_seq_one_letter_code
_entity_poly.pdbx_strand_id
1 'polypeptide(L)'
;MSHASELIATDIDAYLAEHERKDLLRLLTCGSVDDGKSTLIGRLLHDSAMIYEDQLASLEADSTTMGSAGDGLDLALLMDGLKAEREQGITID
;
A
#
# COMPACT_ATOMS: atom_id res chain seq x y z
N MET A 1 8.62 8.25 -9.67
CA MET A 1 9.66 9.28 -9.49
C MET A 1 9.30 10.07 -8.25
N SER A 2 10.13 10.01 -7.20
CA SER A 2 9.94 10.85 -6.01
C SER A 2 9.94 12.31 -6.46
N HIS A 3 8.95 13.09 -6.07
CA HIS A 3 9.01 14.55 -6.19
C HIS A 3 10.23 15.02 -5.38
N ALA A 4 11.36 15.24 -6.06
CA ALA A 4 12.51 15.89 -5.47
C ALA A 4 12.20 17.39 -5.47
N SER A 5 11.76 17.91 -4.33
CA SER A 5 11.50 19.35 -4.18
C SER A 5 12.80 20.11 -4.39
N GLU A 6 12.77 21.17 -5.21
CA GLU A 6 13.92 22.06 -5.42
C GLU A 6 14.41 22.68 -4.10
N LEU A 7 13.53 22.77 -3.09
CA LEU A 7 13.86 23.24 -1.74
C LEU A 7 14.90 22.35 -1.04
N ILE A 8 14.92 21.04 -1.30
CA ILE A 8 15.90 20.13 -0.65
C ILE A 8 17.34 20.57 -0.96
N ALA A 9 17.60 21.06 -2.17
CA ALA A 9 18.94 21.47 -2.61
C ALA A 9 19.26 22.94 -2.28
N THR A 10 18.25 23.78 -2.07
CA THR A 10 18.40 25.25 -2.00
C THR A 10 18.12 25.83 -0.64
N ASP A 11 17.17 25.26 0.11
CA ASP A 11 16.76 25.69 1.44
C ASP A 11 16.12 24.51 2.21
N ILE A 12 16.96 23.79 2.96
CA ILE A 12 16.54 22.61 3.71
C ILE A 12 15.61 22.98 4.89
N ASP A 13 15.79 24.15 5.50
CA ASP A 13 14.98 24.58 6.64
C ASP A 13 13.55 24.88 6.21
N ALA A 14 13.37 25.53 5.05
CA ALA A 14 12.05 25.75 4.46
C ALA A 14 11.36 24.43 4.09
N TYR A 15 12.09 23.47 3.51
CA TYR A 15 11.58 22.14 3.19
C TYR A 15 11.07 21.41 4.45
N LEU A 16 11.88 21.39 5.51
CA LEU A 16 11.51 20.76 6.77
C LEU A 16 10.27 21.42 7.39
N ALA A 17 10.20 22.75 7.39
CA ALA A 17 9.09 23.48 7.96
C ALA A 17 7.76 23.29 7.20
N GLU A 18 7.80 23.02 5.89
CA GLU A 18 6.63 22.63 5.10
C GLU A 18 6.18 21.20 5.43
N HIS A 19 7.12 20.27 5.55
CA HIS A 19 6.84 18.87 5.80
C HIS A 19 6.42 18.56 7.24
N GLU A 20 6.91 19.32 8.23
CA GLU A 20 6.53 19.22 9.63
C GLU A 20 5.07 19.64 9.88
N ARG A 21 4.52 20.50 9.02
CA ARG A 21 3.17 21.09 9.16
C ARG A 21 2.13 20.46 8.25
N LYS A 22 2.37 19.25 7.75
CA LYS A 22 1.39 18.54 6.91
C LYS A 22 0.21 18.05 7.75
N ASP A 23 -0.99 18.30 7.24
CA ASP A 23 -2.23 17.82 7.85
C ASP A 23 -2.41 16.31 7.65
N LEU A 24 -3.14 15.69 8.58
CA LEU A 24 -3.52 14.28 8.48
C LEU A 24 -4.49 14.07 7.31
N LEU A 25 -4.04 13.34 6.28
CA LEU A 25 -4.92 12.85 5.22
C LEU A 25 -5.66 11.59 5.69
N ARG A 26 -7.00 11.63 5.67
CA ARG A 26 -7.84 10.43 5.84
C ARG A 26 -8.31 9.99 4.45
N LEU A 27 -7.91 8.79 4.06
CA LEU A 27 -8.23 8.20 2.76
C LEU A 27 -9.20 7.03 2.93
N LEU A 28 -10.14 6.90 2.01
CA LEU A 28 -11.05 5.76 1.87
C LEU A 28 -11.10 5.39 0.38
N THR A 29 -11.05 4.09 0.08
CA THR A 29 -11.33 3.57 -1.26
C THR A 29 -12.75 2.99 -1.30
N CYS A 30 -13.55 3.34 -2.32
CA CYS A 30 -14.87 2.77 -2.55
C CYS A 30 -15.04 2.40 -4.03
N GLY A 31 -15.92 1.43 -4.32
CA GLY A 31 -16.08 0.84 -5.65
C GLY A 31 -16.77 -0.53 -5.59
N SER A 32 -17.03 -1.13 -6.74
CA SER A 32 -17.60 -2.47 -6.91
C SER A 32 -16.69 -3.57 -6.37
N VAL A 33 -17.22 -4.79 -6.28
CA VAL A 33 -16.41 -6.02 -6.20
C VAL A 33 -15.46 -6.03 -7.41
N ASP A 34 -14.21 -6.45 -7.19
CA ASP A 34 -13.12 -6.53 -8.19
C ASP A 34 -12.54 -5.20 -8.73
N ASP A 35 -12.95 -4.03 -8.22
CA ASP A 35 -12.37 -2.73 -8.62
C ASP A 35 -10.93 -2.48 -8.08
N GLY A 36 -10.30 -3.48 -7.45
CA GLY A 36 -8.91 -3.36 -6.99
C GLY A 36 -8.69 -2.40 -5.81
N LYS A 37 -9.72 -2.15 -4.99
CA LYS A 37 -9.67 -1.25 -3.82
C LYS A 37 -8.53 -1.62 -2.86
N SER A 38 -8.49 -2.88 -2.45
CA SER A 38 -7.50 -3.42 -1.50
C SER A 38 -6.11 -3.47 -2.14
N THR A 39 -6.04 -3.78 -3.43
CA THR A 39 -4.80 -3.72 -4.23
C THR A 39 -4.23 -2.30 -4.26
N LEU A 40 -5.06 -1.27 -4.41
CA LEU A 40 -4.63 0.12 -4.41
C LEU A 40 -4.06 0.55 -3.04
N ILE A 41 -4.75 0.21 -1.95
CA ILE A 41 -4.24 0.51 -0.60
C ILE A 41 -2.93 -0.24 -0.35
N GLY A 42 -2.86 -1.53 -0.67
CA GLY A 42 -1.64 -2.33 -0.54
C GLY A 42 -0.47 -1.76 -1.36
N ARG A 43 -0.75 -1.24 -2.56
CA ARG A 43 0.25 -0.54 -3.39
C ARG A 43 0.75 0.75 -2.76
N LEU A 44 -0.14 1.56 -2.19
CA LEU A 44 0.25 2.79 -1.50
C LEU A 44 1.16 2.49 -0.29
N LEU A 45 0.85 1.44 0.47
CA LEU A 45 1.67 1.01 1.62
C LEU A 45 3.04 0.49 1.17
N HIS A 46 3.07 -0.31 0.11
CA HIS A 46 4.30 -0.83 -0.49
C HIS A 46 5.20 0.31 -0.99
N ASP A 47 4.66 1.22 -1.80
CA ASP A 47 5.43 2.31 -2.40
C ASP A 47 5.85 3.37 -1.37
N SER A 48 5.16 3.46 -0.24
CA SER A 48 5.54 4.32 0.89
C SER A 48 6.59 3.68 1.82
N ALA A 49 7.11 2.49 1.47
CA ALA A 49 8.03 1.71 2.30
C ALA A 49 7.52 1.47 3.74
N MET A 50 6.20 1.32 3.88
CA MET A 50 5.54 1.10 5.18
C MET A 50 5.38 -0.40 5.52
N ILE A 51 5.87 -1.29 4.64
CA ILE A 51 5.80 -2.74 4.80
C ILE A 51 7.19 -3.26 5.18
N TYR A 52 7.25 -4.05 6.25
CA TYR A 52 8.50 -4.70 6.66
C TYR A 52 8.88 -5.84 5.71
N GLU A 53 10.18 -6.12 5.59
CA GLU A 53 10.70 -7.13 4.66
C GLU A 53 10.18 -8.55 4.96
N ASP A 54 9.98 -8.89 6.23
CA ASP A 54 9.42 -10.17 6.66
C ASP A 54 7.95 -10.33 6.22
N GLN A 55 7.17 -9.25 6.30
CA GLN A 55 5.80 -9.22 5.79
C GLN A 55 5.77 -9.35 4.27
N LEU A 56 6.68 -8.69 3.56
CA LEU A 56 6.79 -8.79 2.12
C LEU A 56 7.12 -10.24 1.68
N ALA A 57 8.07 -10.89 2.36
CA ALA A 57 8.43 -12.28 2.09
C ALA A 57 7.28 -13.26 2.36
N SER A 58 6.51 -13.03 3.44
CA SER A 58 5.28 -13.81 3.69
C SER A 58 4.24 -13.58 2.60
N LEU A 59 4.13 -12.35 2.10
CA LEU A 59 3.18 -12.01 1.05
C LEU A 59 3.55 -12.65 -0.28
N GLU A 60 4.83 -12.69 -0.63
CA GLU A 60 5.32 -13.39 -1.83
C GLU A 60 4.96 -14.87 -1.79
N ALA A 61 5.16 -15.53 -0.65
CA ALA A 61 4.77 -16.93 -0.46
C ALA A 61 3.25 -17.13 -0.59
N ASP A 62 2.45 -16.29 0.07
CA ASP A 62 0.99 -16.35 0.00
C ASP A 62 0.49 -16.06 -1.43
N SER A 63 1.11 -15.11 -2.14
CA SER A 63 0.76 -14.75 -3.52
C SER A 63 0.97 -15.93 -4.49
N THR A 64 2.04 -16.72 -4.31
CA THR A 64 2.25 -17.92 -5.14
C THR A 64 1.24 -19.04 -4.89
N THR A 65 0.65 -19.08 -3.70
CA THR A 65 -0.23 -20.19 -3.28
C THR A 65 -1.71 -19.87 -3.44
N MET A 66 -2.09 -18.61 -3.21
CA MET A 66 -3.47 -18.14 -3.09
C MET A 66 -3.73 -16.80 -3.81
N GLY A 67 -2.72 -16.23 -4.48
CA GLY A 67 -2.83 -14.92 -5.11
C GLY A 67 -3.72 -14.89 -6.34
N SER A 68 -4.38 -13.76 -6.54
CA SER A 68 -5.20 -13.42 -7.70
C SER A 68 -4.42 -12.64 -8.77
N ALA A 69 -3.24 -12.12 -8.41
CA ALA A 69 -2.39 -11.28 -9.26
C ALA A 69 -1.50 -12.05 -10.27
N GLY A 70 -1.71 -13.36 -10.42
CA GLY A 70 -0.90 -14.22 -11.31
C GLY A 70 0.55 -14.34 -10.81
N ASP A 71 1.52 -14.12 -11.72
CA ASP A 71 2.96 -14.13 -11.38
C ASP A 71 3.42 -12.87 -10.61
N GLY A 72 2.51 -11.91 -10.37
CA GLY A 72 2.78 -10.69 -9.63
C GLY A 72 2.57 -10.85 -8.12
N LEU A 73 3.11 -9.90 -7.36
CA LEU A 73 2.86 -9.77 -5.93
C LEU A 73 1.41 -9.30 -5.69
N ASP A 74 0.61 -10.13 -5.03
CA ASP A 74 -0.77 -9.79 -4.68
C ASP A 74 -0.83 -8.94 -3.40
N LEU A 75 -0.81 -7.63 -3.60
CA LEU A 75 -0.85 -6.64 -2.52
C LEU A 75 -2.22 -6.55 -1.82
N ALA A 76 -3.29 -7.15 -2.37
CA ALA A 76 -4.58 -7.19 -1.67
C ALA A 76 -4.51 -8.04 -0.40
N LEU A 77 -3.64 -9.06 -0.38
CA LEU A 77 -3.43 -9.97 0.75
C LEU A 77 -2.89 -9.28 2.02
N LEU A 78 -2.36 -8.06 1.89
CA LEU A 78 -1.97 -7.23 3.04
C LEU A 78 -3.19 -6.75 3.83
N MET A 79 -4.28 -6.46 3.11
CA MET A 79 -5.52 -5.92 3.67
C MET A 79 -6.50 -7.06 4.02
N ASP A 80 -6.47 -8.16 3.27
CA ASP A 80 -7.31 -9.34 3.52
C ASP A 80 -6.73 -10.19 4.67
N GLY A 81 -7.01 -9.74 5.90
CA GLY A 81 -6.51 -10.33 7.13
C GLY A 81 -7.24 -11.61 7.57
N LEU A 82 -8.49 -11.79 7.13
CA LEU A 82 -9.28 -12.96 7.47
C LEU A 82 -9.08 -14.08 6.45
N LYS A 83 -9.03 -15.33 6.95
CA LYS A 83 -8.96 -16.50 6.07
C LYS A 83 -10.15 -16.56 5.09
N ALA A 84 -11.33 -16.17 5.55
CA ALA A 84 -12.54 -16.12 4.71
C ALA A 84 -12.44 -15.09 3.58
N GLU A 85 -11.76 -13.96 3.81
CA GLU A 85 -11.51 -12.94 2.78
C GLU A 85 -10.62 -13.51 1.69
N ARG A 86 -9.52 -14.18 2.09
CA ARG A 86 -8.59 -14.82 1.17
C ARG A 86 -9.22 -15.95 0.35
N GLU A 87 -10.12 -16.73 0.95
CA GLU A 87 -10.84 -17.81 0.25
C GLU A 87 -11.87 -17.29 -0.75
N GLN A 88 -12.48 -16.13 -0.49
CA GLN A 88 -13.54 -15.55 -1.31
C GLN A 88 -13.07 -14.44 -2.25
N GLY A 89 -11.85 -13.92 -2.07
CA GLY A 89 -11.31 -12.81 -2.85
C GLY A 89 -12.03 -11.48 -2.60
N ILE A 90 -12.60 -11.29 -1.42
CA ILE A 90 -13.30 -10.06 -1.03
C ILE A 90 -12.82 -9.58 0.34
N THR A 91 -12.76 -8.27 0.53
CA THR A 91 -12.55 -7.66 1.84
C THR A 91 -13.89 -7.52 2.56
N ILE A 92 -13.98 -8.08 3.78
CA ILE A 92 -15.18 -8.18 4.60
C ILE A 92 -15.17 -7.11 5.72
N ASP A 93 -14.00 -6.86 6.32
CA ASP A 93 -13.81 -5.86 7.38
C ASP A 93 -13.17 -4.56 6.87
#